data_AF-A0A2N1TC94-F1
#
_entry.id   AF-A0A2N1TC94-F1
#
_cell.length_a   1.000
_cell.length_b   1.000
_cell.length_c   1.000
_cell.angle_alpha   90.00
_cell.angle_beta   90.00
_cell.angle_gamma   90.00
#
_symmetry.space_group_name_H-M   'P 1'
#
loop_
_entity.id
_entity.type
_entity.pdbx_description
1 polymer ?
#
loop_
_entity_poly.entity_id
_entity_poly.type
_entity_poly.pdbx_seq_one_letter_code
_entity_poly.pdbx_strand_id
1 'polypeptide(L)'
;MEGEQERSVSTSNNGIVKKLANLQVYLPGQQRHIYEFAKFLAQRAYENMTPNDFKLMADLAIEDLIRGHDANTGNPIKGPLSYYPKTIWTSLYFFVPKISDAIFIDNNKIL
;
A
#
# COMPACT_ATOMS: atom_id res chain seq x y z
N MET A 1 -27.09 -7.43 -38.06
CA MET A 1 -25.73 -6.89 -37.84
C MET A 1 -25.90 -5.57 -37.13
N GLU A 2 -26.00 -5.62 -35.81
CA GLU A 2 -26.04 -4.44 -34.96
C GLU A 2 -24.90 -4.60 -33.95
N GLY A 3 -24.12 -3.53 -33.86
CA GLY A 3 -22.73 -3.56 -33.44
C GLY A 3 -22.54 -3.96 -31.99
N GLU A 4 -21.50 -4.77 -31.80
CA GLU A 4 -20.79 -4.94 -30.54
C GLU A 4 -20.33 -3.57 -30.06
N GLN A 5 -21.13 -2.93 -29.21
CA GLN A 5 -20.59 -1.97 -28.26
C GLN A 5 -19.81 -2.78 -27.22
N GLU A 6 -18.56 -3.09 -27.55
CA GLU A 6 -17.49 -3.22 -26.57
C GLU A 6 -17.41 -1.89 -25.82
N ARG A 7 -18.29 -1.72 -24.83
CA ARG A 7 -18.06 -0.78 -23.75
C ARG A 7 -16.84 -1.29 -23.02
N SER A 8 -15.68 -0.78 -23.47
CA SER A 8 -14.50 -0.48 -22.69
C SER A 8 -14.63 -1.03 -21.27
N VAL A 9 -14.02 -2.20 -21.04
CA VAL A 9 -13.74 -2.71 -19.70
C VAL A 9 -13.07 -1.57 -18.97
N SER A 10 -13.84 -0.87 -18.13
CA SER A 10 -13.30 0.19 -17.31
C SER A 10 -12.26 -0.47 -16.42
N THR A 11 -11.02 -0.08 -16.62
CA THR A 11 -9.83 -0.51 -15.87
C THR A 11 -9.87 0.03 -14.43
N SER A 12 -11.03 -0.07 -13.77
CA SER A 12 -11.42 0.86 -12.72
C SER A 12 -11.53 0.30 -11.31
N ASN A 13 -11.37 -1.00 -11.03
CA ASN A 13 -11.73 -1.51 -9.68
C ASN A 13 -10.83 -2.60 -9.11
N ASN A 14 -9.51 -2.42 -9.08
CA ASN A 14 -8.58 -3.18 -8.21
C ASN A 14 -7.17 -2.53 -8.18
N GLY A 15 -7.05 -1.22 -8.29
CA GLY A 15 -5.78 -0.54 -8.52
C GLY A 15 -4.89 -0.51 -7.28
N ILE A 16 -5.36 0.15 -6.22
CA ILE A 16 -4.53 0.50 -5.06
C ILE A 16 -4.24 -0.72 -4.19
N VAL A 17 -5.26 -1.49 -3.83
CA VAL A 17 -5.11 -2.69 -2.99
C VAL A 17 -4.16 -3.69 -3.67
N LYS A 18 -4.33 -3.91 -4.99
CA LYS A 18 -3.47 -4.80 -5.75
C LYS A 18 -2.05 -4.24 -5.92
N LYS A 19 -1.89 -2.94 -6.19
CA LYS A 19 -0.56 -2.29 -6.27
C LYS A 19 0.19 -2.44 -4.96
N LEU A 20 -0.48 -2.23 -3.81
CA LEU A 20 0.10 -2.44 -2.49
C LEU A 20 0.47 -3.91 -2.22
N ALA A 21 -0.44 -4.83 -2.49
CA ALA A 21 -0.20 -6.27 -2.31
C ALA A 21 0.97 -6.79 -3.17
N ASN A 22 1.23 -6.12 -4.29
CA ASN A 22 2.27 -6.46 -5.26
C ASN A 22 3.32 -5.36 -5.43
N LEU A 23 3.61 -4.58 -4.37
CA LEU A 23 4.47 -3.40 -4.46
C LEU A 23 5.82 -3.66 -5.13
N GLN A 24 6.39 -4.86 -4.97
CA GLN A 24 7.65 -5.26 -5.62
C GLN A 24 7.68 -5.08 -7.14
N VAL A 25 6.51 -5.08 -7.80
CA VAL A 25 6.39 -4.83 -9.25
C VAL A 25 6.53 -3.34 -9.57
N TYR A 26 6.03 -2.47 -8.69
CA TYR A 26 5.93 -1.03 -8.91
C TYR A 26 7.08 -0.24 -8.28
N LEU A 27 7.70 -0.81 -7.24
CA LEU A 27 8.85 -0.26 -6.53
C LEU A 27 9.82 -1.40 -6.21
N PRO A 28 10.59 -1.91 -7.19
CA PRO A 28 11.54 -3.00 -6.99
C PRO A 28 12.77 -2.57 -6.17
N GLY A 29 13.57 -3.55 -5.74
CA GLY A 29 14.85 -3.33 -5.05
C GLY A 29 14.76 -2.86 -3.59
N GLN A 30 13.56 -2.83 -3.02
CA GLN A 30 13.37 -2.46 -1.61
C GLN A 30 13.65 -3.63 -0.66
N GLN A 31 13.89 -3.28 0.61
CA GLN A 31 14.05 -4.26 1.67
C GLN A 31 12.74 -4.99 1.96
N ARG A 32 12.84 -6.24 2.43
CA ARG A 32 11.70 -7.13 2.71
C ARG A 32 10.60 -6.47 3.56
N HIS A 33 11.00 -5.76 4.62
CA HIS A 33 10.07 -5.13 5.55
C HIS A 33 9.20 -4.04 4.90
N ILE A 34 9.66 -3.42 3.80
CA ILE A 34 8.89 -2.44 3.02
C ILE A 34 7.76 -3.14 2.26
N TYR A 35 8.02 -4.31 1.68
CA TYR A 35 6.98 -5.10 1.00
C TYR A 35 5.98 -5.70 1.99
N GLU A 36 6.45 -6.13 3.17
CA GLU A 36 5.57 -6.62 4.23
C GLU A 36 4.68 -5.49 4.77
N PHE A 37 5.23 -4.29 4.93
CA PHE A 37 4.45 -3.09 5.25
C PHE A 37 3.43 -2.76 4.17
N ALA A 38 3.79 -2.80 2.89
CA ALA A 38 2.84 -2.55 1.80
C ALA A 38 1.66 -3.54 1.79
N LYS A 39 1.92 -4.83 2.06
CA LYS A 39 0.86 -5.83 2.22
C LYS A 39 -0.04 -5.54 3.42
N PHE A 40 0.53 -5.01 4.51
CA PHE A 40 -0.22 -4.57 5.68
C PHE A 40 -1.12 -3.37 5.38
N LEU A 41 -0.66 -2.42 4.57
CA LEU A 41 -1.47 -1.30 4.07
C LEU A 41 -2.56 -1.79 3.11
N ALA A 42 -2.30 -2.81 2.29
CA ALA A 42 -3.28 -3.37 1.36
C ALA A 42 -4.55 -3.87 2.08
N GLN A 43 -4.42 -4.36 3.32
CA GLN A 43 -5.54 -4.82 4.14
C GLN A 43 -6.43 -3.68 4.66
N ARG A 44 -5.94 -2.44 4.61
CA ARG A 44 -6.62 -1.22 5.09
C ARG A 44 -7.05 -0.29 3.96
N ALA A 45 -6.50 -0.50 2.77
CA ALA A 45 -6.73 0.35 1.62
C ALA A 45 -8.13 0.16 1.03
N TYR A 46 -8.58 1.19 0.31
CA TYR A 46 -9.82 1.19 -0.46
C TYR A 46 -9.58 1.83 -1.83
N GLU A 47 -10.39 1.48 -2.83
CA GLU A 47 -10.09 1.76 -4.25
C GLU A 47 -10.01 3.24 -4.63
N ASN A 48 -10.77 4.11 -3.95
CA ASN A 48 -10.81 5.55 -4.24
C ASN A 48 -9.99 6.39 -3.25
N MET A 49 -8.99 5.77 -2.62
CA MET A 49 -8.10 6.43 -1.67
C MET A 49 -7.32 7.54 -2.35
N THR A 50 -7.27 8.73 -1.75
CA THR A 50 -6.40 9.81 -2.24
C THR A 50 -4.97 9.66 -1.69
N PRO A 51 -3.96 10.34 -2.25
CA PRO A 51 -2.61 10.36 -1.66
C PRO A 51 -2.58 10.86 -0.20
N ASN A 52 -3.46 11.80 0.16
CA ASN A 52 -3.56 12.31 1.53
C ASN A 52 -4.16 11.26 2.47
N ASP A 53 -5.22 10.57 2.06
CA ASP A 53 -5.80 9.46 2.81
C ASP A 53 -4.78 8.33 3.00
N PHE A 54 -4.02 8.02 1.96
CA PHE A 54 -2.94 7.04 2.00
C PHE A 54 -1.87 7.41 3.03
N LYS A 55 -1.41 8.67 3.02
CA LYS A 55 -0.42 9.14 3.99
C LYS A 55 -0.93 8.99 5.42
N LEU A 56 -2.15 9.44 5.70
CA LEU A 56 -2.75 9.32 7.04
C LEU A 56 -2.87 7.85 7.46
N MET A 57 -3.37 6.99 6.58
CA MET A 57 -3.50 5.55 6.83
C MET A 57 -2.13 4.89 7.08
N ALA A 58 -1.10 5.27 6.33
CA ALA A 58 0.25 4.78 6.53
C ALA A 58 0.87 5.26 7.85
N ASP A 59 0.67 6.53 8.22
CA ASP A 59 1.17 7.08 9.48
C ASP A 59 0.55 6.34 10.69
N LEU A 60 -0.77 6.06 10.63
CA LEU A 60 -1.47 5.28 11.66
C LEU A 60 -0.99 3.82 11.69
N ALA A 61 -0.80 3.19 10.53
CA ALA A 61 -0.29 1.83 10.45
C ALA A 61 1.15 1.70 11.00
N ILE A 62 1.99 2.74 10.85
CA ILE A 62 3.33 2.76 11.45
C ILE A 62 3.24 2.84 12.98
N GLU A 63 2.34 3.67 13.52
CA GLU A 63 2.10 3.74 14.97
C GLU A 63 1.62 2.39 15.54
N ASP A 64 0.70 1.72 14.84
CA ASP A 64 0.25 0.36 15.18
C ASP A 64 1.45 -0.61 15.25
N LEU A 65 2.34 -0.58 14.24
CA LEU A 65 3.55 -1.41 14.19
C LEU A 65 4.53 -1.10 15.33
N ILE A 66 4.72 0.18 15.66
CA ILE A 66 5.59 0.61 16.78
C ILE A 66 5.04 0.13 18.12
N ARG A 67 3.71 0.12 18.28
CA ARG A 67 3.01 -0.35 19.49
C ARG A 67 2.88 -1.88 19.53
N GLY A 68 3.00 -2.55 18.39
CA GLY A 68 2.80 -3.99 18.25
C GLY A 68 1.32 -4.40 18.30
N HIS A 69 0.41 -3.47 18.05
CA HIS A 69 -1.03 -3.65 18.16
C HIS A 69 -1.75 -3.05 16.95
N ASP A 70 -2.62 -3.83 16.34
CA ASP A 70 -3.40 -3.42 15.17
C ASP A 70 -4.70 -2.77 15.64
N ALA A 71 -4.81 -1.44 15.53
CA ALA A 71 -5.98 -0.71 15.99
C ALA A 71 -7.24 -1.00 15.16
N ASN A 72 -7.09 -1.47 13.92
CA ASN A 72 -8.21 -1.82 13.04
C ASN A 72 -8.85 -3.15 13.45
N THR A 73 -8.05 -4.12 13.88
CA THR A 73 -8.56 -5.44 14.31
C THR A 73 -8.68 -5.61 15.82
N GLY A 74 -8.06 -4.73 16.61
CA GLY A 74 -7.95 -4.84 18.06
C GLY A 74 -6.99 -5.94 18.54
N ASN A 75 -6.26 -6.59 17.63
CA ASN A 75 -5.39 -7.72 17.96
C ASN A 75 -3.90 -7.32 17.97
N PRO A 76 -3.04 -8.07 18.69
CA PRO A 76 -1.60 -7.95 18.53
C PRO A 76 -1.18 -8.20 17.08
N ILE A 77 -0.18 -7.45 16.60
CA ILE A 77 0.42 -7.66 15.28
C ILE A 77 1.15 -9.02 15.29
N LYS A 78 1.00 -9.78 14.21
CA LYS A 78 1.55 -11.13 14.06
C LYS A 78 2.43 -11.26 12.81
N GLY A 79 3.18 -12.36 12.76
CA GLY A 79 3.96 -12.75 11.59
C GLY A 79 5.24 -11.93 11.45
N PRO A 80 5.80 -11.78 10.23
CA PRO A 80 7.06 -11.06 10.02
C PRO A 80 7.10 -9.66 10.63
N LEU A 81 5.97 -8.95 10.62
CA LEU A 81 5.81 -7.60 11.14
C LEU A 81 5.96 -7.49 12.68
N SER A 82 5.85 -8.59 13.43
CA SER A 82 6.05 -8.55 14.88
C SER A 82 7.52 -8.72 15.30
N TYR A 83 8.42 -9.10 14.38
CA TYR A 83 9.81 -9.44 14.70
C TYR A 83 10.81 -8.30 14.49
N TYR A 84 10.48 -7.29 13.70
CA TYR A 84 11.41 -6.19 13.47
C TYR A 84 11.42 -5.22 14.67
N PRO A 85 12.59 -4.63 14.99
CA PRO A 85 12.68 -3.64 16.04
C PRO A 85 11.94 -2.36 15.66
N LYS A 86 11.45 -1.62 16.67
CA LYS A 86 10.67 -0.38 16.49
C LYS A 86 11.34 0.64 15.57
N THR A 87 12.67 0.72 15.59
CA THR A 87 13.46 1.62 14.72
C THR A 87 13.26 1.36 13.24
N ILE A 88 13.01 0.11 12.83
CA ILE A 88 12.69 -0.23 11.44
C ILE A 88 11.32 0.34 11.07
N TRP A 89 10.34 0.29 11.96
CA TRP A 89 9.03 0.90 11.74
C TRP A 89 9.07 2.41 11.69
N THR A 90 9.86 3.05 12.55
CA THR A 90 10.11 4.49 12.42
C THR A 90 10.74 4.86 11.07
N SER A 91 11.60 4.00 10.51
CA SER A 91 12.21 4.27 9.20
C SER A 91 11.21 4.26 8.03
N LEU A 92 10.05 3.61 8.19
CA LEU A 92 9.02 3.54 7.15
C LEU A 92 8.45 4.90 6.77
N TYR A 93 8.48 5.89 7.68
CA TYR A 93 8.05 7.27 7.37
C TYR A 93 8.80 7.84 6.16
N PHE A 94 10.07 7.48 5.95
CA PHE A 94 10.85 7.91 4.78
C PHE A 94 10.45 7.21 3.48
N PHE A 95 9.74 6.08 3.57
CA PHE A 95 9.29 5.30 2.42
C PHE A 95 7.84 5.57 2.05
N VAL A 96 7.02 6.11 2.96
CA VAL A 96 5.61 6.45 2.67
C VAL A 96 5.47 7.29 1.39
N PRO A 97 6.25 8.35 1.14
CA PRO A 97 6.15 9.11 -0.12
C PRO A 97 6.48 8.25 -1.34
N LYS A 98 7.53 7.43 -1.29
CA LYS A 98 7.94 6.56 -2.41
C LYS A 98 6.89 5.49 -2.73
N ILE A 99 6.26 4.93 -1.70
CA ILE A 99 5.17 3.97 -1.84
C ILE A 99 3.95 4.68 -2.44
N SER A 100 3.62 5.88 -1.96
CA SER A 100 2.53 6.70 -2.51
C SER A 100 2.75 6.97 -4.00
N ASP A 101 3.93 7.47 -4.38
CA ASP A 101 4.28 7.73 -5.77
C ASP A 101 4.12 6.47 -6.65
N ALA A 102 4.62 5.32 -6.19
CA ALA A 102 4.50 4.05 -6.92
C ALA A 102 3.05 3.59 -7.13
N ILE A 103 2.13 3.99 -6.26
CA ILE A 103 0.71 3.59 -6.31
C ILE A 103 -0.10 4.58 -7.14
N PHE A 104 0.12 5.87 -6.95
CA PHE A 104 -0.74 6.94 -7.47
C PHE A 104 -0.21 7.59 -8.75
N ILE A 105 1.09 7.50 -9.03
CA ILE A 105 1.66 7.98 -10.28
C ILE A 105 1.61 6.85 -11.32
N ASP A 106 0.96 7.11 -12.44
CA ASP A 106 1.01 6.20 -13.59
C ASP A 106 2.39 6.30 -14.25
N ASN A 107 3.25 5.33 -13.96
CA ASN A 107 4.57 5.16 -14.60
C ASN A 107 4.49 4.93 -16.13
N ASN A 108 3.29 4.90 -16.72
CA ASN A 108 3.04 4.77 -18.17
C ASN A 108 2.83 6.12 -18.88
N LYS A 109 3.01 7.26 -18.21
CA LYS A 109 3.05 8.58 -18.85
C LYS A 109 4.48 9.14 -18.83
N ILE A 110 5.36 8.54 -19.61
CA ILE A 110 6.53 9.26 -20.12
C ILE A 110 6.08 9.85 -21.47
N LEU A 111 5.96 11.18 -21.50
CA LEU A 111 5.74 11.99 -22.71
C LEU A 111 6.96 11.91 -23.65
#